data_AF-X1F1B2-F1
#
_entry.id   AF-X1F1B2-F1
#
_cell.length_a   1.000
_cell.length_b   1.000
_cell.length_c   1.000
_cell.angle_alpha   90.00
_cell.angle_beta   90.00
_cell.angle_gamma   90.00
#
_symmetry.space_group_name_H-M   'P 1'
#
loop_
_entity.id
_entity.type
_entity.pdbx_description
1 polymer ?
#
loop_
_entity_poly.entity_id
_entity_poly.type
_entity_poly.pdbx_seq_one_letter_code
_entity_poly.pdbx_strand_id
1 'polypeptide(L)'
;LSKTYSVTGWRVGWAIANAEITSGIRKVHDFLTVGAPTPFQHAGTEALTFTQDYYDDLQKSYLEKRDFLFNSLIEAGFKPFKPRGSYYIMADVSELISALKAGDDFDFSRKLLEKTHVATVPGVSFYSNQKAFTKQVRFAFCKKQETLEQVGALLKRI
;
A
#
# COMPACT_ATOMS: atom_id res chain seq x y z
N LEU A 1 -1.90 -9.33 12.06
CA LEU A 1 -3.36 -9.09 12.09
C LEU A 1 -3.83 -8.05 11.08
N SER A 2 -3.58 -6.76 11.31
CA SER A 2 -4.21 -5.65 10.58
C SER A 2 -4.14 -5.72 9.04
N LYS A 3 -3.03 -6.21 8.48
CA LYS A 3 -2.81 -6.32 7.03
C LYS A 3 -3.28 -7.67 6.48
N THR A 4 -2.93 -8.76 7.15
CA THR A 4 -3.25 -10.14 6.77
C THR A 4 -4.76 -10.39 6.69
N TYR A 5 -5.53 -9.82 7.61
CA TYR A 5 -6.98 -10.04 7.68
C TYR A 5 -7.79 -8.79 7.28
N SER A 6 -7.15 -7.80 6.65
CA SER A 6 -7.81 -6.57 6.18
C SER A 6 -8.55 -5.77 7.27
N VAL A 7 -8.12 -5.87 8.53
CA VAL A 7 -8.72 -5.20 9.70
C VAL A 7 -7.84 -4.05 10.22
N THR A 8 -7.50 -3.12 9.33
CA THR A 8 -6.57 -2.01 9.65
C THR A 8 -7.01 -1.13 10.82
N GLY A 9 -8.33 -1.01 11.04
CA GLY A 9 -8.93 -0.27 12.14
C GLY A 9 -8.90 -0.97 13.50
N TRP A 10 -8.53 -2.25 13.60
CA TRP A 10 -8.56 -2.97 14.88
C TRP A 10 -7.41 -2.61 15.82
N ARG A 11 -6.32 -2.01 15.30
CA ARG A 11 -5.18 -1.52 16.10
C ARG A 11 -4.52 -2.59 17.00
N VAL A 12 -4.51 -3.85 16.56
CA VAL A 12 -3.80 -4.95 17.25
C VAL A 12 -2.55 -5.36 16.47
N GLY A 13 -1.42 -5.45 17.17
CA GLY A 13 -0.13 -5.93 16.68
C GLY A 13 0.73 -6.43 17.83
N TRP A 14 1.87 -7.04 17.51
CA TRP A 14 2.81 -7.57 18.50
C TRP A 14 4.25 -7.45 18.00
N ALA A 15 5.20 -7.56 18.93
CA ALA A 15 6.62 -7.66 18.65
C ALA A 15 7.16 -8.98 19.24
N ILE A 16 8.03 -9.66 18.49
CA ILE A 16 8.72 -10.87 18.93
C ILE A 16 10.21 -10.52 19.02
N ALA A 17 10.78 -10.64 20.22
CA ALA A 17 12.19 -10.40 20.49
C ALA A 17 12.64 -11.22 21.71
N ASN A 18 13.93 -11.16 22.05
CA ASN A 18 14.43 -11.82 23.27
C ASN A 18 13.82 -11.20 24.54
N ALA A 19 13.99 -11.89 25.67
CA ALA A 19 13.40 -11.47 26.95
C ALA A 19 13.85 -10.05 27.38
N GLU A 20 15.13 -9.73 27.16
CA GLU A 20 15.70 -8.43 27.51
C GLU A 20 15.06 -7.28 26.73
N ILE A 21 14.93 -7.42 25.41
CA ILE A 21 14.32 -6.40 24.54
C ILE A 21 12.82 -6.28 24.83
N THR A 22 12.11 -7.41 24.97
CA THR A 22 10.67 -7.38 25.24
C THR A 22 10.33 -6.74 26.59
N SER A 23 11.21 -6.85 27.60
CA SER A 23 11.06 -6.15 28.89
C SER A 23 11.00 -4.63 28.71
N GLY A 24 11.87 -4.06 27.89
CA GLY A 24 11.84 -2.63 27.56
C GLY A 24 10.58 -2.22 26.78
N ILE A 25 10.22 -3.00 25.76
CA ILE A 25 9.03 -2.75 24.92
C ILE A 25 7.75 -2.73 25.78
N ARG A 26 7.58 -3.70 26.67
CA ARG A 26 6.38 -3.82 27.53
C ARG A 26 6.23 -2.63 28.47
N LYS A 27 7.32 -2.20 29.13
CA LYS A 27 7.30 -1.00 29.99
C LYS A 27 6.81 0.23 29.23
N VAL A 28 7.34 0.48 28.04
CA VAL A 28 6.91 1.62 27.22
C VAL A 28 5.45 1.46 26.77
N HIS A 29 5.03 0.25 26.37
CA HIS A 29 3.65 -0.03 25.95
C HIS A 29 2.63 0.24 27.05
N ASP A 30 2.93 -0.19 28.28
CA ASP A 30 2.06 0.00 29.44
C ASP A 30 1.80 1.48 29.71
N PHE A 31 2.83 2.35 29.60
CA PHE A 31 2.68 3.80 29.80
C PHE A 31 2.02 4.53 28.62
N LEU A 32 2.17 4.04 27.39
CA LEU A 32 1.59 4.70 26.21
C LEU A 32 0.12 4.36 25.99
N THR A 33 -0.27 3.13 26.28
CA THR A 33 -1.59 2.62 25.87
C THR A 33 -2.30 1.75 26.90
N VAL A 34 -1.62 1.33 27.99
CA VAL A 34 -2.10 0.36 29.00
C VAL A 34 -2.35 -1.05 28.44
N GLY A 35 -2.99 -1.17 27.28
CA GLY A 35 -3.17 -2.43 26.58
C GLY A 35 -3.82 -2.27 25.21
N ALA A 36 -3.77 -3.32 24.40
CA ALA A 36 -4.49 -3.40 23.13
C ALA A 36 -5.99 -3.69 23.36
N PRO A 37 -6.89 -3.33 22.42
CA PRO A 37 -8.33 -3.55 22.58
C PRO A 37 -8.69 -5.03 22.78
N THR A 38 -9.16 -5.40 23.98
CA THR A 38 -9.40 -6.79 24.38
C THR A 38 -10.28 -7.59 23.42
N PRO A 39 -11.44 -7.08 22.93
CA PRO A 39 -12.27 -7.85 22.00
C PRO A 39 -11.53 -8.23 20.70
N PHE A 40 -10.67 -7.35 20.20
CA PHE A 40 -9.91 -7.61 18.97
C PHE A 40 -8.68 -8.48 19.20
N GLN A 41 -8.18 -8.56 20.44
CA GLN A 41 -7.19 -9.57 20.80
C GLN A 41 -7.80 -10.97 20.71
N HIS A 42 -9.01 -11.18 21.26
CA HIS A 42 -9.73 -12.46 21.15
C HIS A 42 -10.09 -12.82 19.70
N ALA A 43 -10.58 -11.86 18.91
CA ALA A 43 -10.82 -12.11 17.48
C ALA A 43 -9.50 -12.41 16.75
N GLY A 44 -8.40 -11.80 17.19
CA GLY A 44 -7.07 -12.06 16.64
C GLY A 44 -6.54 -13.45 16.97
N THR A 45 -6.81 -13.99 18.16
CA THR A 45 -6.43 -15.37 18.50
C THR A 45 -7.16 -16.37 17.62
N GLU A 46 -8.44 -16.13 17.32
CA GLU A 46 -9.20 -16.96 16.38
C GLU A 46 -8.65 -16.84 14.95
N ALA A 47 -8.40 -15.63 14.46
CA ALA A 47 -7.87 -15.44 13.10
C ALA A 47 -6.52 -16.15 12.87
N LEU A 48 -5.71 -16.32 13.93
CA LEU A 48 -4.42 -17.00 13.89
C LEU A 48 -4.53 -18.53 13.82
N THR A 49 -5.71 -19.12 14.03
CA THR A 49 -5.96 -20.57 13.86
C THR A 49 -6.39 -20.95 12.45
N PHE A 50 -6.59 -19.97 11.56
CA PHE A 50 -6.97 -20.23 10.16
C PHE A 50 -5.95 -21.13 9.46
N THR A 51 -6.45 -22.01 8.59
CA THR A 51 -5.64 -22.98 7.85
C THR A 51 -4.78 -22.31 6.77
N GLN A 52 -3.81 -23.06 6.25
CA GLN A 52 -2.91 -22.59 5.18
C GLN A 52 -3.69 -22.08 3.95
N ASP A 53 -4.82 -22.71 3.62
CA ASP A 53 -5.67 -22.35 2.48
C ASP A 53 -6.09 -20.88 2.48
N TYR A 54 -6.40 -20.31 3.66
CA TYR A 54 -6.74 -18.88 3.78
C TYR A 54 -5.60 -17.98 3.26
N TYR A 55 -4.36 -18.33 3.60
CA TYR A 55 -3.18 -17.54 3.22
C TYR A 55 -2.80 -17.75 1.75
N ASP A 56 -2.99 -18.96 1.23
CA ASP A 56 -2.76 -19.28 -0.17
C ASP A 56 -3.75 -18.54 -1.07
N ASP A 57 -5.04 -18.53 -0.70
CA ASP A 57 -6.08 -17.75 -1.37
C ASP A 57 -5.82 -16.25 -1.28
N LEU A 58 -5.41 -15.76 -0.11
CA LEU A 58 -5.03 -14.36 0.08
C LEU A 58 -3.88 -13.98 -0.85
N GLN A 59 -2.84 -14.82 -0.92
CA GLN A 59 -1.70 -14.60 -1.80
C GLN A 59 -2.13 -14.59 -3.27
N LYS A 60 -2.91 -15.59 -3.70
CA LYS A 60 -3.42 -15.70 -5.07
C LYS A 60 -4.22 -14.46 -5.48
N SER A 61 -5.18 -14.03 -4.66
CA SER A 61 -6.01 -12.84 -4.93
C SER A 61 -5.16 -11.57 -5.03
N TYR A 62 -4.12 -11.40 -4.20
CA TYR A 62 -3.24 -10.25 -4.31
C TYR A 62 -2.29 -10.32 -5.52
N LEU A 63 -1.87 -11.51 -5.95
CA LEU A 63 -1.06 -11.68 -7.16
C LEU A 63 -1.87 -11.30 -8.41
N GLU A 64 -3.11 -11.73 -8.51
CA GLU A 64 -4.02 -11.38 -9.61
C GLU A 64 -4.23 -9.86 -9.69
N LYS A 65 -4.54 -9.21 -8.56
CA LYS A 65 -4.69 -7.75 -8.48
C LYS A 65 -3.41 -6.99 -8.80
N ARG A 66 -2.26 -7.49 -8.32
CA ARG A 66 -0.95 -6.91 -8.63
C ARG A 66 -0.70 -6.94 -10.12
N ASP A 67 -0.86 -8.11 -10.74
CA ASP A 67 -0.52 -8.31 -12.14
C ASP A 67 -1.47 -7.52 -13.05
N PHE A 68 -2.76 -7.45 -12.70
CA PHE A 68 -3.72 -6.59 -13.39
C PHE A 68 -3.31 -5.10 -13.37
N LEU A 69 -3.07 -4.55 -12.18
CA LEU A 69 -2.71 -3.12 -12.07
C LEU A 69 -1.34 -2.85 -12.70
N PHE A 70 -0.38 -3.76 -12.53
CA PHE A 70 0.96 -3.64 -13.12
C PHE A 70 0.89 -3.53 -14.65
N ASN A 71 0.14 -4.41 -15.31
CA ASN A 71 -0.04 -4.37 -16.76
C ASN A 71 -0.80 -3.11 -17.20
N SER A 72 -1.85 -2.72 -16.47
CA SER A 72 -2.60 -1.49 -16.74
C SER A 72 -1.71 -0.24 -16.67
N LEU A 73 -0.76 -0.20 -15.73
CA LEU A 73 0.20 0.89 -15.60
C LEU A 73 1.18 0.94 -16.78
N ILE A 74 1.69 -0.21 -17.23
CA ILE A 74 2.54 -0.29 -18.44
C ILE A 74 1.78 0.23 -19.66
N GLU A 75 0.54 -0.23 -19.86
CA GLU A 75 -0.30 0.20 -20.99
C GLU A 75 -0.56 1.71 -21.00
N ALA A 76 -0.65 2.33 -19.81
CA ALA A 76 -0.82 3.77 -19.65
C ALA A 76 0.50 4.57 -19.69
N GLY A 77 1.63 3.94 -20.03
CA GLY A 77 2.92 4.61 -20.19
C GLY A 77 3.70 4.86 -18.90
N PHE A 78 3.29 4.26 -17.77
CA PHE A 78 4.10 4.27 -16.56
C PHE A 78 5.22 3.24 -16.66
N LYS A 79 6.26 3.41 -15.84
CA LYS A 79 7.32 2.41 -15.64
C LYS A 79 7.22 1.79 -14.24
N PRO A 80 6.29 0.85 -14.01
CA PRO A 80 6.09 0.24 -12.70
C PRO A 80 7.21 -0.74 -12.34
N PHE A 81 7.58 -0.77 -11.06
CA PHE A 81 8.46 -1.79 -10.48
C PHE A 81 7.61 -2.93 -9.93
N LYS A 82 7.79 -4.16 -10.45
CA LYS A 82 6.96 -5.31 -10.04
C LYS A 82 7.25 -5.70 -8.59
N PRO A 83 6.28 -5.56 -7.66
CA PRO A 83 6.54 -5.81 -6.26
C PRO A 83 6.57 -7.31 -5.95
N ARG A 84 7.49 -7.70 -5.06
CA ARG A 84 7.62 -9.07 -4.52
C ARG A 84 6.78 -9.31 -3.27
N GLY A 85 6.17 -8.26 -2.71
CA GLY A 85 5.33 -8.32 -1.52
C GLY A 85 4.67 -6.97 -1.24
N SER A 86 3.87 -6.91 -0.18
CA SER A 86 2.95 -5.79 0.09
C SER A 86 1.89 -5.64 -1.03
N TYR A 87 1.06 -4.60 -0.93
CA TYR A 87 -0.01 -4.29 -1.88
C TYR A 87 0.18 -2.94 -2.59
N TYR A 88 1.44 -2.52 -2.78
CA TYR A 88 1.80 -1.26 -3.42
C TYR A 88 2.67 -1.47 -4.65
N ILE A 89 2.50 -0.62 -5.67
CA ILE A 89 3.38 -0.52 -6.84
C ILE A 89 3.98 0.88 -6.83
N MET A 90 5.31 0.98 -6.83
CA MET A 90 6.01 2.21 -7.19
C MET A 90 6.13 2.25 -8.71
N ALA A 91 5.90 3.41 -9.30
CA ALA A 91 6.06 3.62 -10.73
C ALA A 91 6.88 4.88 -11.00
N ASP A 92 7.88 4.77 -11.87
CA ASP A 92 8.52 5.92 -12.48
C ASP A 92 7.57 6.56 -13.49
N VAL A 93 7.53 7.90 -13.46
CA VAL A 93 6.65 8.73 -14.29
C VAL A 93 7.44 9.67 -15.20
N SER A 94 8.74 9.44 -15.38
CA SER A 94 9.64 10.34 -16.09
C SER A 94 9.16 10.69 -17.50
N GLU A 95 8.54 9.75 -18.19
CA GLU A 95 8.00 9.92 -19.55
C GLU A 95 6.63 10.63 -19.59
N LEU A 96 5.91 10.64 -18.48
CA LEU A 96 4.58 11.24 -18.36
C LEU A 96 4.61 12.68 -17.81
N ILE A 97 5.75 13.10 -17.25
CA ILE A 97 5.93 14.46 -16.70
C ILE A 97 5.64 15.53 -17.76
N SER A 98 6.11 15.35 -18.99
CA SER A 98 5.89 16.30 -20.09
C SER A 98 4.43 16.34 -20.53
N ALA A 99 3.77 15.18 -20.61
CA ALA A 99 2.36 15.07 -20.99
C ALA A 99 1.42 15.79 -20.00
N LEU A 100 1.75 15.74 -18.71
CA LEU A 100 1.02 16.47 -17.66
C LEU A 100 1.64 17.85 -17.35
N LYS A 101 2.75 18.22 -17.97
CA LYS A 101 3.52 19.44 -17.68
C LYS A 101 3.79 19.60 -16.17
N ALA A 102 4.14 18.52 -15.48
CA ALA A 102 4.28 18.49 -14.03
C ALA A 102 5.62 19.08 -13.58
N GLY A 103 5.61 19.92 -12.54
CA GLY A 103 6.83 20.54 -11.99
C GLY A 103 7.56 19.67 -10.95
N ASP A 104 6.83 18.81 -10.24
CA ASP A 104 7.33 17.91 -9.20
C ASP A 104 6.37 16.71 -9.01
N ASP A 105 6.66 15.82 -8.05
CA ASP A 105 5.86 14.62 -7.77
C ASP A 105 4.44 14.95 -7.27
N PHE A 106 4.28 16.04 -6.51
CA PHE A 106 3.00 16.45 -5.94
C PHE A 106 2.10 17.04 -7.04
N ASP A 107 2.66 17.93 -7.85
CA ASP A 107 1.99 18.50 -9.01
C ASP A 107 1.63 17.41 -10.03
N PHE A 108 2.51 16.43 -10.26
CA PHE A 108 2.19 15.25 -11.08
C PHE A 108 0.98 14.50 -10.52
N SER A 109 0.99 14.16 -9.22
CA SER A 109 -0.09 13.39 -8.59
C SER A 109 -1.42 14.14 -8.61
N ARG A 110 -1.39 15.47 -8.37
CA ARG A 110 -2.56 16.35 -8.45
C ARG A 110 -3.13 16.42 -9.86
N LYS A 111 -2.28 16.65 -10.87
CA LYS A 111 -2.71 16.75 -12.28
C LYS A 111 -3.22 15.41 -12.82
N LEU A 112 -2.60 14.31 -12.42
CA LEU A 112 -3.09 12.97 -12.74
C LEU A 112 -4.51 12.76 -12.17
N LEU A 113 -4.72 13.14 -10.91
CA LEU A 113 -6.04 13.07 -10.27
C LEU A 113 -7.07 13.95 -10.99
N GLU A 114 -6.74 15.20 -11.31
CA GLU A 114 -7.63 16.12 -12.02
C GLU A 114 -8.01 15.60 -13.41
N LYS A 115 -7.05 15.00 -14.13
CA LYS A 115 -7.25 14.52 -15.50
C LYS A 115 -7.96 13.17 -15.59
N THR A 116 -7.60 12.25 -14.71
CA THR A 116 -8.01 10.83 -14.80
C THR A 116 -8.95 10.40 -13.68
N HIS A 117 -9.09 11.19 -12.61
CA HIS A 117 -9.75 10.80 -11.37
C HIS A 117 -9.06 9.64 -10.61
N VAL A 118 -7.81 9.33 -10.96
CA VAL A 118 -7.00 8.33 -10.25
C VAL A 118 -6.05 9.02 -9.28
N ALA A 119 -6.24 8.77 -7.99
CA ALA A 119 -5.36 9.28 -6.93
C ALA A 119 -4.11 8.42 -6.78
N THR A 120 -2.96 9.06 -6.59
CA THR A 120 -1.67 8.43 -6.28
C THR A 120 -1.03 9.09 -5.06
N VAL A 121 -0.01 8.45 -4.49
CA VAL A 121 0.83 9.07 -3.46
C VAL A 121 2.15 9.52 -4.10
N PRO A 122 2.56 10.80 -3.98
CA PRO A 122 3.83 11.30 -4.48
C PRO A 122 5.03 10.53 -3.90
N GLY A 123 6.03 10.22 -4.72
CA GLY A 123 7.25 9.51 -4.30
C GLY A 123 8.02 10.27 -3.23
N VAL A 124 8.14 11.59 -3.36
CA VAL A 124 8.80 12.47 -2.38
C VAL A 124 8.31 12.30 -0.93
N SER A 125 7.06 11.86 -0.72
CA SER A 125 6.53 11.57 0.62
C SER A 125 7.27 10.44 1.36
N PHE A 126 8.09 9.65 0.66
CA PHE A 126 8.90 8.56 1.24
C PHE A 126 10.38 8.93 1.42
N TYR A 127 10.79 10.16 1.07
CA TYR A 127 12.19 10.60 1.14
C TYR A 127 12.38 11.68 2.21
N SER A 128 13.55 11.73 2.84
CA SER A 128 13.86 12.78 3.83
C SER A 128 13.99 14.16 3.19
N ASN A 129 14.52 14.25 1.97
CA ASN A 129 14.60 15.49 1.21
C ASN A 129 13.28 15.76 0.47
N GLN A 130 12.40 16.55 1.10
CA GLN A 130 11.10 16.92 0.56
C GLN A 130 11.15 17.87 -0.66
N LYS A 131 12.34 18.32 -1.07
CA LYS A 131 12.54 19.14 -2.28
C LYS A 131 12.99 18.33 -3.49
N ALA A 132 13.24 17.03 -3.32
CA ALA A 132 13.67 16.17 -4.42
C ALA A 132 12.50 15.89 -5.37
N PHE A 133 12.72 16.04 -6.67
CA PHE A 133 11.80 15.52 -7.68
C PHE A 133 12.17 14.07 -7.97
N THR A 134 11.50 13.12 -7.30
CA THR A 134 11.85 11.70 -7.40
C THR A 134 11.39 11.07 -8.71
N LYS A 135 10.40 11.69 -9.38
CA LYS A 135 9.73 11.21 -10.58
C LYS A 135 9.07 9.86 -10.36
N GLN A 136 8.57 9.65 -9.15
CA GLN A 136 7.91 8.42 -8.76
C GLN A 136 6.56 8.71 -8.12
N VAL A 137 5.61 7.79 -8.32
CA VAL A 137 4.34 7.75 -7.60
C VAL A 137 4.03 6.34 -7.12
N ARG A 138 3.24 6.23 -6.06
CA ARG A 138 2.82 4.95 -5.49
C ARG A 138 1.33 4.71 -5.71
N PHE A 139 1.00 3.56 -6.26
CA PHE A 139 -0.35 3.00 -6.36
C PHE A 139 -0.57 1.92 -5.30
N ALA A 140 -1.82 1.68 -4.92
CA ALA A 140 -2.21 0.60 -4.01
C ALA A 140 -3.26 -0.30 -4.68
N PHE A 141 -3.03 -1.61 -4.70
CA PHE A 141 -3.92 -2.60 -5.31
C PHE A 141 -4.76 -3.40 -4.30
N CYS A 142 -4.76 -3.01 -3.02
CA CYS A 142 -5.68 -3.53 -1.99
C CYS A 142 -7.11 -2.97 -2.16
N LYS A 143 -7.69 -3.17 -3.35
CA LYS A 143 -9.03 -2.70 -3.73
C LYS A 143 -9.86 -3.88 -4.25
N LYS A 144 -11.14 -3.60 -4.52
CA LYS A 144 -11.98 -4.55 -5.26
C LYS A 144 -11.51 -4.62 -6.72
N GLN A 145 -11.77 -5.75 -7.37
CA GLN A 145 -11.32 -5.98 -8.76
C GLN A 145 -11.94 -4.94 -9.72
N GLU A 146 -13.21 -4.62 -9.54
CA GLU A 146 -13.94 -3.64 -10.36
C GLU A 146 -13.34 -2.24 -10.23
N THR A 147 -12.79 -1.89 -9.05
CA THR A 147 -12.08 -0.62 -8.86
C THR A 147 -10.79 -0.59 -9.67
N LEU A 148 -10.05 -1.70 -9.74
CA LEU A 148 -8.80 -1.77 -10.51
C LEU A 148 -9.08 -1.69 -12.01
N GLU A 149 -10.14 -2.36 -12.47
CA GLU A 149 -10.59 -2.29 -13.87
C GLU A 149 -10.98 -0.86 -14.28
N GLN A 150 -11.72 -0.16 -13.41
CA GLN A 150 -12.01 1.27 -13.62
C GLN A 150 -10.74 2.10 -13.70
N VAL A 151 -9.75 1.87 -12.82
CA VAL A 151 -8.46 2.56 -12.88
C VAL A 151 -7.76 2.30 -14.23
N GLY A 152 -7.71 1.06 -14.69
CA GLY A 152 -7.12 0.72 -16.00
C GLY A 152 -7.79 1.48 -17.16
N ALA A 153 -9.11 1.63 -17.13
CA ALA A 153 -9.84 2.42 -18.14
C ALA A 153 -9.60 3.93 -18.02
N LEU A 154 -9.55 4.46 -16.80
CA LEU A 154 -9.36 5.89 -16.54
C LEU A 154 -7.95 6.39 -16.90
N LEU A 155 -6.92 5.57 -16.69
CA LEU A 155 -5.54 5.93 -17.01
C LEU A 155 -5.28 6.04 -18.51
N LYS A 156 -6.14 5.50 -19.38
CA LYS A 156 -6.07 5.71 -20.84
C LYS A 156 -6.33 7.15 -21.28
N ARG A 157 -6.71 8.04 -20.35
CA ARG A 157 -6.96 9.47 -20.59
C ARG A 157 -5.72 10.35 -20.39
N ILE A 158 -4.58 9.78 -19.98
CA ILE A 158 -3.29 10.48 -19.85
C ILE A 158 -2.82 10.95 -21.22
#